data_AF-A0A7S2HW34-F1
#
_entry.id   AF-A0A7S2HW34-F1
#
_cell.length_a   1.000
_cell.length_b   1.000
_cell.length_c   1.000
_cell.angle_alpha   90.00
_cell.angle_beta   90.00
_cell.angle_gamma   90.00
#
_symmetry.space_group_name_H-M   'P 1'
#
loop_
_entity.id
_entity.type
_entity.pdbx_description
1 polymer ?
#
loop_
_entity_poly.entity_id
_entity_poly.type
_entity_poly.pdbx_seq_one_letter_code
_entity_poly.pdbx_strand_id
1 'polypeptide(L)'
;MFIYGQFYPMWRLTMSTNITNIWVNATTFASREAFDILKQPHENLFDIHESKTVETFTYGDAITKLWRAVGLPSKTGPRFSAVLLIVFSGVWPHLKLLLLQIYWWIPRLEKERTTCFYWLSTFGKWSFADVFVVCIMIGVLNLDLYLNPENIKEGLIQQMPAAISIAKSRYTADAVCDDALKMTCANETNWIHKGKCAACKKFINEMYNHPGFAQDRGKSIMNGVKTSGDGHVSIRVVGLSGIYFFCVAVLLSLLMGVMIDWFDHKARVRNADRRRAAAASLSEASSLLLRMENGNREDGFHDEENNSIRRRNSSEQQRRFGDKIKSCFADIKWLNQRLPRSYVMNTFYLLLIVFTAGTAKLVYLAITEDTMERVVKGAIPKLSHEILGITWYRPYSLWSLVRVSGAAGGWDDLLMLTFATFAVFGPLIRCALLALTQVLPMTKSSHSFFTDM
;
A
#
# COMPACT_ATOMS: atom_id res chain seq x y z
N MET A 1 14.06 -11.58 11.20
CA MET A 1 13.72 -10.22 10.71
C MET A 1 12.23 -9.93 10.76
N PHE A 2 11.34 -10.75 10.18
CA PHE A 2 9.88 -10.51 10.23
C PHE A 2 9.33 -10.29 11.65
N ILE A 3 9.66 -11.18 12.59
CA ILE A 3 9.26 -11.07 14.00
C ILE A 3 9.73 -9.73 14.59
N TYR A 4 11.00 -9.37 14.38
CA TYR A 4 11.53 -8.09 14.84
C TYR A 4 10.76 -6.91 14.25
N GLY A 5 10.52 -6.92 12.93
CA GLY A 5 9.75 -5.86 12.28
C GLY A 5 8.34 -5.70 12.85
N GLN A 6 7.66 -6.81 13.15
CA GLN A 6 6.29 -6.82 13.67
C GLN A 6 6.17 -6.32 15.13
N PHE A 7 7.15 -6.58 15.98
CA PHE A 7 7.08 -6.23 17.41
C PHE A 7 7.73 -4.89 17.76
N TYR A 8 8.69 -4.41 16.95
CA TYR A 8 9.36 -3.14 17.22
C TYR A 8 8.54 -1.94 16.71
N PRO A 9 8.73 -0.75 17.31
CA PRO A 9 8.14 0.49 16.79
C PRO A 9 8.50 0.66 15.31
N MET A 10 7.47 0.78 14.47
CA MET A 10 7.63 0.92 13.03
C MET A 10 7.62 2.38 12.61
N TRP A 11 6.82 3.20 13.31
CA TRP A 11 6.59 4.58 12.92
C TRP A 11 6.54 5.49 14.13
N ARG A 12 6.90 6.75 13.90
CA ARG A 12 6.72 7.83 14.85
C ARG A 12 6.02 8.99 14.15
N LEU A 13 4.92 9.44 14.73
CA LEU A 13 4.23 10.65 14.29
C LEU A 13 4.90 11.84 14.95
N THR A 14 5.57 12.65 14.13
CA THR A 14 6.24 13.88 14.56
C THR A 14 5.46 15.07 14.05
N MET A 15 5.09 15.97 14.96
CA MET A 15 4.55 17.28 14.61
C MET A 15 5.70 18.28 14.68
N SER A 16 6.03 18.89 13.54
CA SER A 16 7.01 19.95 13.43
C SER A 16 6.27 21.24 13.13
N THR A 17 6.41 22.22 14.01
CA THR A 17 5.91 23.57 13.84
C THR A 17 7.11 24.45 13.55
N ASN A 18 7.13 25.02 12.35
CA ASN A 18 8.12 25.99 11.92
C ASN A 18 7.39 27.29 11.59
N ILE A 19 7.27 28.15 12.59
CA ILE A 19 6.64 29.46 12.46
C ILE A 19 7.76 30.49 12.51
N THR A 20 7.96 31.21 11.40
CA THR A 20 9.03 32.20 11.23
C THR A 20 8.46 33.58 11.00
N ASN A 21 8.93 34.54 11.78
CA ASN A 21 8.66 35.96 11.61
C ASN A 21 7.16 36.30 11.58
N ILE A 22 6.31 35.56 12.31
CA ILE A 22 4.92 35.99 12.44
C ILE A 22 4.90 37.21 13.35
N TRP A 23 4.71 38.39 12.75
CA TRP A 23 4.53 39.61 13.51
C TRP A 23 3.06 40.01 13.55
N VAL A 24 2.65 40.50 14.71
CA VAL A 24 1.29 40.94 15.00
C VAL A 24 1.39 42.38 15.52
N ASN A 25 0.81 43.34 14.78
CA ASN A 25 0.81 44.75 15.15
C ASN A 25 -0.61 45.30 15.34
N ALA A 26 -0.89 45.86 16.52
CA ALA A 26 -2.13 46.54 16.83
C ALA A 26 -2.11 48.01 16.35
N THR A 27 -2.82 48.29 15.26
CA THR A 27 -2.82 49.61 14.61
C THR A 27 -4.00 50.50 14.98
N THR A 28 -5.16 49.93 15.32
CA THR A 28 -6.35 50.73 15.69
C THR A 28 -6.41 50.96 17.19
N PHE A 29 -7.08 52.05 17.60
CA PHE A 29 -7.28 52.36 19.01
C PHE A 29 -7.94 51.20 19.78
N ALA A 30 -8.98 50.58 19.23
CA ALA A 30 -9.65 49.43 19.85
C ALA A 30 -8.70 48.23 20.03
N SER A 31 -7.86 47.94 19.03
CA SER A 31 -6.87 46.85 19.13
C SER A 31 -5.79 47.16 20.17
N ARG A 32 -5.30 48.40 20.24
CA ARG A 32 -4.31 48.83 21.24
C ARG A 32 -4.88 48.80 22.66
N GLU A 33 -6.10 49.28 22.86
CA GLU A 33 -6.80 49.21 24.14
C GLU A 33 -6.94 47.75 24.62
N ALA A 34 -7.33 46.84 23.72
CA ALA A 34 -7.42 45.41 24.06
C ALA A 34 -6.06 44.81 24.45
N PHE A 35 -5.01 45.15 23.71
CA PHE A 35 -3.65 44.71 24.00
C PHE A 35 -3.12 45.29 25.33
N ASP A 36 -3.43 46.56 25.63
CA ASP A 36 -3.08 47.22 26.89
C ASP A 36 -3.78 46.57 28.09
N ILE A 37 -5.06 46.22 27.95
CA ILE A 37 -5.83 45.49 28.98
C ILE A 37 -5.18 44.11 29.24
N LEU A 38 -4.72 43.43 28.19
CA LEU A 38 -4.05 42.13 28.26
C LEU A 38 -2.55 42.22 28.53
N LYS A 39 -1.99 43.43 28.69
CA LYS A 39 -0.54 43.69 28.83
C LYS A 39 0.33 43.07 27.73
N GLN A 40 -0.22 42.88 26.54
CA GLN A 40 0.56 42.42 25.40
C GLN A 40 1.22 43.63 24.72
N PRO A 41 2.49 43.53 24.28
CA PRO A 41 3.10 44.62 23.54
C PRO A 41 2.36 44.79 22.21
N HIS A 42 2.29 46.03 21.70
CA HIS A 42 1.54 46.30 20.46
C HIS A 42 2.14 45.61 19.24
N GLU A 43 3.42 45.29 19.30
CA GLU A 43 4.17 44.51 18.32
C GLU A 43 4.68 43.24 19.00
N ASN A 44 4.19 42.08 18.56
CA ASN A 44 4.70 40.78 18.96
C ASN A 44 5.34 40.11 17.77
N LEU A 45 6.53 39.55 17.96
CA LEU A 45 7.17 38.64 17.02
C LEU A 45 7.09 37.23 17.62
N PHE A 46 6.51 36.31 16.86
CA PHE A 46 6.39 34.90 17.23
C PHE A 46 7.29 34.06 16.34
N ASP A 47 8.34 33.52 16.93
CA ASP A 47 9.19 32.49 16.33
C ASP A 47 9.04 31.20 17.14
N ILE A 48 8.44 30.18 16.54
CA ILE A 48 8.20 28.90 17.20
C ILE A 48 8.78 27.80 16.31
N HIS A 49 9.87 27.21 16.80
CA HIS A 49 10.50 26.03 16.23
C HIS A 49 10.39 24.89 17.23
N GLU A 50 9.28 24.16 17.18
CA GLU A 50 9.07 23.02 18.06
C GLU A 50 8.83 21.75 17.23
N SER A 51 9.58 20.70 17.52
CA SER A 51 9.35 19.36 17.00
C SER A 51 8.96 18.45 18.16
N LYS A 52 7.72 17.99 18.16
CA LYS A 52 7.19 17.11 19.20
C LYS A 52 6.83 15.76 18.61
N THR A 53 7.30 14.71 19.29
CA THR A 53 6.81 13.35 19.03
C THR A 53 5.42 13.22 19.65
N VAL A 54 4.41 13.03 18.81
CA VAL A 54 3.01 12.88 19.25
C VAL A 54 2.78 11.46 19.74
N GLU A 55 3.14 10.48 18.91
CA GLU A 55 2.85 9.08 19.19
C GLU A 55 3.81 8.17 18.40
N THR A 56 4.16 7.03 18.99
CA THR A 56 4.91 5.95 18.33
C THR A 56 4.00 4.76 18.12
N PHE A 57 4.01 4.21 16.91
CA PHE A 57 3.11 3.13 16.52
C PHE A 57 3.90 1.84 16.26
N THR A 58 3.43 0.76 16.85
CA THR A 58 3.83 -0.60 16.45
C THR A 58 2.85 -1.13 15.41
N TYR A 59 3.24 -2.19 14.72
CA TYR A 59 2.35 -2.89 13.78
C TYR A 59 1.04 -3.37 14.45
N GLY A 60 1.14 -3.93 15.66
CA GLY A 60 -0.02 -4.39 16.43
C GLY A 60 -0.93 -3.25 16.89
N ASP A 61 -0.37 -2.08 17.24
CA ASP A 61 -1.16 -0.91 17.60
C ASP A 61 -1.95 -0.38 16.39
N ALA A 62 -1.33 -0.33 15.21
CA ALA A 62 -2.00 0.04 13.96
C ALA A 62 -3.19 -0.88 13.65
N ILE A 63 -3.01 -2.21 13.76
CA ILE A 63 -4.10 -3.19 13.60
C ILE A 63 -5.22 -2.94 14.63
N THR A 64 -4.85 -2.71 15.89
CA THR A 64 -5.83 -2.51 16.97
C THR A 64 -6.64 -1.24 16.74
N LYS A 65 -6.01 -0.14 16.31
CA LYS A 65 -6.68 1.11 15.95
C LYS A 65 -7.61 0.92 14.74
N LEU A 66 -7.15 0.22 13.71
CA LEU A 66 -7.94 -0.08 12.52
C LEU A 66 -9.15 -1.00 12.83
N TRP A 67 -8.98 -1.97 13.73
CA TRP A 67 -10.04 -2.86 14.19
C TRP A 67 -11.10 -2.15 15.04
N ARG A 68 -10.66 -1.26 15.95
CA ARG A 68 -11.56 -0.46 16.79
C ARG A 68 -12.34 0.56 15.97
N ALA A 69 -11.75 1.08 14.89
CA ALA A 69 -12.39 2.00 13.94
C ALA A 69 -13.09 3.19 14.65
N VAL A 70 -12.47 3.73 15.70
CA VAL A 70 -13.06 4.79 16.52
C VAL A 70 -13.25 6.05 15.65
N GLY A 71 -14.49 6.52 15.54
CA GLY A 71 -14.82 7.75 14.80
C GLY A 71 -15.01 7.59 13.29
N LEU A 72 -14.97 6.36 12.74
CA LEU A 72 -15.24 6.14 11.31
C LEU A 72 -16.73 5.89 11.03
N PRO A 73 -17.28 6.39 9.90
CA PRO A 73 -18.69 6.26 9.57
C PRO A 73 -19.12 4.81 9.31
N SER A 74 -18.20 3.95 8.86
CA SER A 74 -18.43 2.52 8.68
C SER A 74 -17.33 1.70 9.37
N LYS A 75 -17.73 0.62 10.06
CA LYS A 75 -16.82 -0.29 10.76
C LYS A 75 -16.32 -1.44 9.88
N THR A 76 -17.02 -1.74 8.79
CA THR A 76 -16.76 -2.92 7.95
C THR A 76 -15.46 -2.82 7.17
N GLY A 77 -15.22 -1.68 6.51
CA GLY A 77 -14.00 -1.44 5.73
C GLY A 77 -12.72 -1.57 6.57
N PRO A 78 -12.56 -0.79 7.65
CA PRO A 78 -11.36 -0.85 8.50
C PRO A 78 -11.13 -2.23 9.11
N ARG A 79 -12.19 -2.90 9.58
CA ARG A 79 -12.06 -4.27 10.13
C ARG A 79 -11.63 -5.27 9.07
N PHE A 80 -12.17 -5.18 7.86
CA PHE A 80 -11.74 -6.03 6.75
C PHE A 80 -10.26 -5.79 6.41
N SER A 81 -9.83 -4.53 6.31
CA SER A 81 -8.43 -4.18 6.12
C SER A 81 -7.54 -4.69 7.27
N ALA A 82 -8.01 -4.66 8.51
CA ALA A 82 -7.27 -5.20 9.65
C ALA A 82 -7.08 -6.73 9.56
N VAL A 83 -8.13 -7.47 9.15
CA VAL A 83 -8.02 -8.91 8.88
C VAL A 83 -7.05 -9.18 7.75
N LEU A 84 -7.14 -8.42 6.64
CA LEU A 84 -6.22 -8.56 5.51
C LEU A 84 -4.79 -8.32 5.94
N LEU A 85 -4.52 -7.29 6.74
CA LEU A 85 -3.19 -7.01 7.27
C LEU A 85 -2.68 -8.18 8.14
N ILE A 86 -3.48 -8.66 9.11
CA ILE A 86 -3.08 -9.80 9.95
C ILE A 86 -2.77 -11.04 9.10
N VAL A 87 -3.62 -11.37 8.13
CA VAL A 87 -3.47 -12.57 7.30
C VAL A 87 -2.29 -12.43 6.35
N PHE A 88 -2.21 -11.35 5.57
CA PHE A 88 -1.22 -11.21 4.49
C PHE A 88 0.14 -10.67 4.91
N SER A 89 0.21 -9.88 5.99
CA SER A 89 1.46 -9.33 6.54
C SER A 89 1.94 -10.07 7.78
N GLY A 90 0.99 -10.50 8.60
CA GLY A 90 1.26 -11.20 9.85
C GLY A 90 1.59 -12.67 9.59
N VAL A 91 0.56 -13.45 9.25
CA VAL A 91 0.63 -14.92 9.18
C VAL A 91 1.30 -15.40 7.90
N TRP A 92 0.95 -14.81 6.76
CA TRP A 92 1.35 -15.32 5.45
C TRP A 92 2.87 -15.36 5.22
N PRO A 93 3.68 -14.34 5.56
CA PRO A 93 5.13 -14.41 5.34
C PRO A 93 5.79 -15.54 6.13
N HIS A 94 5.31 -15.80 7.36
CA HIS A 94 5.79 -16.91 8.18
C HIS A 94 5.36 -18.26 7.61
N LEU A 95 4.08 -18.39 7.22
CA LEU A 95 3.55 -19.60 6.59
C LEU A 95 4.29 -19.92 5.29
N LYS A 96 4.58 -18.92 4.46
CA LYS A 96 5.35 -19.06 3.22
C LYS A 96 6.75 -19.61 3.50
N LEU A 97 7.49 -19.02 4.44
CA LEU A 97 8.83 -19.47 4.79
C LEU A 97 8.82 -20.89 5.36
N LEU A 98 7.85 -21.20 6.23
CA LEU A 98 7.68 -22.53 6.80
C LEU A 98 7.34 -23.57 5.73
N LEU A 99 6.42 -23.27 4.81
CA LEU A 99 6.09 -24.16 3.70
C LEU A 99 7.32 -24.39 2.82
N LEU A 100 8.03 -23.33 2.43
CA LEU A 100 9.26 -23.47 1.63
C LEU A 100 10.29 -24.36 2.32
N GLN A 101 10.48 -24.20 3.64
CA GLN A 101 11.36 -25.06 4.42
C GLN A 101 10.88 -26.52 4.40
N ILE A 102 9.60 -26.78 4.68
CA ILE A 102 9.03 -28.13 4.68
C ILE A 102 9.21 -28.81 3.31
N TYR A 103 8.91 -28.11 2.22
CA TYR A 103 9.05 -28.65 0.87
C TYR A 103 10.50 -28.87 0.44
N TRP A 104 11.45 -28.15 1.04
CA TRP A 104 12.87 -28.38 0.81
C TRP A 104 13.36 -29.68 1.47
N TRP A 105 12.91 -29.95 2.70
CA TRP A 105 13.37 -31.12 3.45
C TRP A 105 12.63 -32.42 3.12
N ILE A 106 11.37 -32.34 2.69
CA ILE A 106 10.58 -33.54 2.38
C ILE A 106 10.65 -33.83 0.87
N PRO A 107 11.31 -34.91 0.44
CA PRO A 107 11.31 -35.32 -0.96
C PRO A 107 9.91 -35.82 -1.35
N ARG A 108 9.09 -34.93 -1.92
CA ARG A 108 7.74 -35.20 -2.42
C ARG A 108 7.75 -35.53 -3.92
N LEU A 109 6.71 -36.23 -4.40
CA LEU A 109 6.50 -36.46 -5.83
C LEU A 109 6.37 -35.14 -6.60
N GLU A 110 6.94 -35.11 -7.80
CA GLU A 110 7.05 -33.93 -8.67
C GLU A 110 5.70 -33.19 -8.84
N LYS A 111 4.58 -33.93 -8.99
CA LYS A 111 3.25 -33.37 -9.19
C LYS A 111 2.71 -32.55 -7.99
N GLU A 112 2.94 -33.02 -6.76
CA GLU A 112 2.45 -32.33 -5.56
C GLU A 112 3.25 -31.05 -5.32
N ARG A 113 4.56 -31.10 -5.56
CA ARG A 113 5.45 -29.94 -5.46
C ARG A 113 5.05 -28.84 -6.41
N THR A 114 4.74 -29.16 -7.67
CA THR A 114 4.34 -28.15 -8.66
C THR A 114 3.05 -27.44 -8.28
N THR A 115 2.06 -28.17 -7.76
CA THR A 115 0.78 -27.57 -7.34
C THR A 115 0.97 -26.67 -6.13
N CYS A 116 1.76 -27.10 -5.14
CA CYS A 116 1.99 -26.25 -3.97
C CYS A 116 2.80 -25.00 -4.31
N PHE A 117 3.87 -25.11 -5.10
CA PHE A 117 4.61 -23.92 -5.55
C PHE A 117 3.76 -22.98 -6.39
N TYR A 118 2.83 -23.50 -7.20
CA TYR A 118 1.86 -22.67 -7.90
C TYR A 118 0.98 -21.86 -6.94
N TRP A 119 0.42 -22.49 -5.90
CA TRP A 119 -0.37 -21.78 -4.88
C TRP A 119 0.49 -20.80 -4.08
N LEU A 120 1.70 -21.19 -3.70
CA LEU A 120 2.62 -20.36 -2.92
C LEU A 120 3.09 -19.13 -3.72
N SER A 121 3.32 -19.28 -5.02
CA SER A 121 3.59 -18.17 -5.95
C SER A 121 2.34 -17.28 -6.11
N THR A 122 1.15 -17.89 -6.28
CA THR A 122 -0.10 -17.15 -6.40
C THR A 122 -0.36 -16.28 -5.18
N PHE A 123 -0.34 -16.84 -3.97
CA PHE A 123 -0.49 -16.08 -2.72
C PHE A 123 0.69 -15.13 -2.44
N GLY A 124 1.89 -15.46 -2.93
CA GLY A 124 3.03 -14.54 -2.96
C GLY A 124 2.70 -13.22 -3.69
N LYS A 125 1.96 -13.28 -4.81
CA LYS A 125 1.50 -12.09 -5.54
C LYS A 125 0.52 -11.24 -4.70
N TRP A 126 -0.29 -11.87 -3.85
CA TRP A 126 -1.19 -11.16 -2.93
C TRP A 126 -0.47 -10.51 -1.75
N SER A 127 0.75 -10.96 -1.41
CA SER A 127 1.54 -10.30 -0.35
C SER A 127 1.94 -8.86 -0.68
N PHE A 128 1.88 -8.45 -1.97
CA PHE A 128 2.03 -7.06 -2.37
C PHE A 128 0.94 -6.14 -1.77
N ALA A 129 -0.26 -6.67 -1.52
CA ALA A 129 -1.34 -5.89 -0.92
C ALA A 129 -0.95 -5.31 0.44
N ASP A 130 -0.09 -5.99 1.20
CA ASP A 130 0.39 -5.49 2.48
C ASP A 130 1.29 -4.25 2.34
N VAL A 131 2.30 -4.33 1.48
CA VAL A 131 3.18 -3.18 1.16
C VAL A 131 2.34 -2.01 0.67
N PHE A 132 1.33 -2.28 -0.17
CA PHE A 132 0.40 -1.28 -0.67
C PHE A 132 -0.40 -0.59 0.45
N VAL A 133 -1.01 -1.37 1.36
CA VAL A 133 -1.79 -0.82 2.48
C VAL A 133 -0.91 0.00 3.43
N VAL A 134 0.30 -0.47 3.75
CA VAL A 134 1.26 0.28 4.57
C VAL A 134 1.63 1.62 3.92
N CYS A 135 1.85 1.63 2.60
CA CYS A 135 2.17 2.87 1.87
C CYS A 135 0.99 3.86 1.85
N ILE A 136 -0.24 3.37 1.63
CA ILE A 136 -1.45 4.21 1.75
C ILE A 136 -1.53 4.81 3.15
N MET A 137 -1.27 4.02 4.19
CA MET A 137 -1.30 4.52 5.56
C MET A 137 -0.28 5.65 5.78
N ILE A 138 0.95 5.50 5.29
CA ILE A 138 1.98 6.55 5.35
C ILE A 138 1.52 7.80 4.60
N GLY A 139 0.98 7.66 3.38
CA GLY A 139 0.48 8.78 2.58
C GLY A 139 -0.69 9.52 3.24
N VAL A 140 -1.62 8.80 3.85
CA VAL A 140 -2.77 9.40 4.55
C VAL A 140 -2.30 10.22 5.76
N LEU A 141 -1.29 9.72 6.49
CA LEU A 141 -0.80 10.32 7.72
C LEU A 141 0.23 11.44 7.51
N ASN A 142 0.77 11.61 6.30
CA ASN A 142 1.66 12.73 5.99
C ASN A 142 0.84 13.98 5.64
N LEU A 143 0.81 14.96 6.55
CA LEU A 143 0.03 16.18 6.44
C LEU A 143 0.96 17.39 6.59
N ASP A 144 1.18 18.10 5.48
CA ASP A 144 1.81 19.42 5.50
C ASP A 144 0.71 20.49 5.51
N LEU A 145 0.79 21.41 6.46
CA LEU A 145 -0.13 22.53 6.63
C LEU A 145 0.67 23.82 6.43
N TYR A 146 0.26 24.61 5.44
CA TYR A 146 0.77 25.96 5.28
C TYR A 146 -0.16 26.94 6.00
N LEU A 147 0.39 27.68 6.95
CA LEU A 147 -0.31 28.68 7.73
C LEU A 147 -0.04 30.05 7.12
N ASN A 148 -1.09 30.65 6.54
CA ASN A 148 -1.08 32.06 6.17
C ASN A 148 -1.76 32.87 7.29
N PRO A 149 -1.04 33.75 8.00
CA PRO A 149 -1.60 34.50 9.12
C PRO A 149 -2.73 35.46 8.73
N GLU A 150 -2.80 35.88 7.46
CA GLU A 150 -3.91 36.69 6.96
C GLU A 150 -5.20 35.87 6.87
N ASN A 151 -5.12 34.68 6.27
CA ASN A 151 -6.25 33.75 6.19
C ASN A 151 -6.75 33.34 7.58
N ILE A 152 -5.82 33.11 8.53
CA ILE A 152 -6.15 32.80 9.92
C ILE A 152 -6.94 33.94 10.57
N LYS A 153 -6.49 35.19 10.35
CA LYS A 153 -7.16 36.38 10.88
C LYS A 153 -8.58 36.49 10.31
N GLU A 154 -8.74 36.35 9.00
CA GLU A 154 -10.03 36.44 8.34
C GLU A 154 -10.99 35.33 8.78
N GLY A 155 -10.53 34.08 8.82
CA GLY A 155 -11.31 32.95 9.30
C GLY A 155 -11.70 33.09 10.78
N LEU A 156 -10.81 33.59 11.62
CA LEU A 156 -11.10 33.88 13.03
C LEU A 156 -12.13 35.00 13.19
N ILE A 157 -12.09 36.06 12.36
CA ILE A 157 -13.09 37.12 12.36
C ILE A 157 -14.47 36.56 11.99
N GLN A 158 -14.54 35.71 10.96
CA GLN A 158 -15.79 35.12 10.49
C GLN A 158 -16.40 34.15 11.51
N GLN A 159 -15.56 33.33 12.16
CA GLN A 159 -15.98 32.30 13.11
C GLN A 159 -15.81 32.70 14.58
N MET A 160 -15.68 34.01 14.86
CA MET A 160 -15.40 34.52 16.21
C MET A 160 -16.42 34.05 17.26
N PRO A 161 -17.75 34.04 17.01
CA PRO A 161 -18.72 33.53 17.99
C PRO A 161 -18.48 32.06 18.36
N ALA A 162 -18.15 31.22 17.37
CA ALA A 162 -17.84 29.81 17.59
C ALA A 162 -16.54 29.67 18.40
N ALA A 163 -15.48 30.40 18.03
CA ALA A 163 -14.20 30.40 18.75
C ALA A 163 -14.38 30.83 20.22
N ILE A 164 -15.17 31.87 20.49
CA ILE A 164 -15.48 32.34 21.85
C ILE A 164 -16.27 31.27 22.62
N SER A 165 -17.25 30.61 22.01
CA SER A 165 -18.02 29.55 22.67
C SER A 165 -17.13 28.36 23.09
N ILE A 166 -16.17 27.99 22.24
CA ILE A 166 -15.20 26.93 22.52
C ILE A 166 -14.26 27.37 23.64
N ALA A 167 -13.76 28.61 23.58
CA ALA A 167 -12.90 29.16 24.62
C ALA A 167 -13.60 29.17 25.99
N LYS A 168 -14.87 29.64 26.04
CA LYS A 168 -15.71 29.64 27.24
C LYS A 168 -15.92 28.24 27.82
N SER A 169 -16.01 27.22 26.97
CA SER A 169 -16.19 25.83 27.41
C SER A 169 -14.94 25.21 28.04
N ARG A 170 -13.76 25.77 27.74
CA ARG A 170 -12.47 25.17 28.09
C ARG A 170 -11.66 25.96 29.09
N TYR A 171 -11.84 27.28 29.13
CA TYR A 171 -11.07 28.18 29.99
C TYR A 171 -12.00 29.08 30.78
N THR A 172 -11.72 29.22 32.07
CA THR A 172 -12.37 30.23 32.92
C THR A 172 -11.76 31.60 32.66
N ALA A 173 -12.51 32.67 32.93
CA ALA A 173 -11.99 34.03 32.80
C ALA A 173 -10.73 34.25 33.67
N ASP A 174 -10.66 33.61 34.83
CA ASP A 174 -9.49 33.62 35.70
C ASP A 174 -8.28 32.98 35.04
N ALA A 175 -8.42 31.77 34.48
CA ALA A 175 -7.32 31.06 33.83
C ALA A 175 -6.75 31.82 32.62
N VAL A 176 -7.62 32.45 31.81
CA VAL A 176 -7.18 33.28 30.67
C VAL A 176 -6.41 34.50 31.14
N CYS A 177 -6.90 35.18 32.19
CA CYS A 177 -6.23 36.36 32.73
C CYS A 177 -4.93 36.00 33.43
N ASP A 178 -4.85 34.84 34.08
CA ASP A 178 -3.64 34.37 34.76
C ASP A 178 -2.50 34.15 33.76
N ASP A 179 -2.82 33.50 32.64
CA ASP A 179 -1.88 33.25 31.54
C ASP A 179 -1.49 34.55 30.82
N ALA A 180 -2.47 35.38 30.46
CA ALA A 180 -2.24 36.63 29.73
C ALA A 180 -1.40 37.64 30.53
N LEU A 181 -1.66 37.75 31.84
CA LEU A 181 -0.95 38.70 32.72
C LEU A 181 0.31 38.09 33.34
N LYS A 182 0.56 36.78 33.17
CA LYS A 182 1.62 36.01 33.84
C LYS A 182 1.60 36.18 35.38
N MET A 183 0.41 36.26 35.99
CA MET A 183 0.20 36.43 37.44
C MET A 183 -1.14 35.81 37.89
N THR A 184 -1.25 35.31 39.12
CA THR A 184 -2.46 34.60 39.59
C THR A 184 -3.53 35.55 40.13
N CYS A 185 -4.68 35.63 39.47
CA CYS A 185 -5.80 36.52 39.84
C CYS A 185 -6.74 35.96 40.92
N ALA A 186 -6.38 34.85 41.57
CA ALA A 186 -7.21 34.19 42.58
C ALA A 186 -7.08 34.80 43.99
N ASN A 187 -5.88 35.25 44.40
CA ASN A 187 -5.61 35.63 45.80
C ASN A 187 -4.56 36.76 45.95
N GLU A 188 -4.71 37.79 45.14
CA GLU A 188 -3.71 38.85 45.05
C GLU A 188 -4.00 39.98 46.07
N THR A 189 -3.07 40.23 47.00
CA THR A 189 -3.18 41.30 48.01
C THR A 189 -2.73 42.67 47.51
N ASN A 190 -1.96 42.71 46.41
CA ASN A 190 -1.49 43.96 45.82
C ASN A 190 -2.63 44.68 45.06
N TRP A 191 -2.96 45.89 45.50
CA TRP A 191 -4.04 46.70 44.92
C TRP A 191 -3.85 46.97 43.42
N ILE A 192 -2.60 47.11 42.94
CA ILE A 192 -2.28 47.35 41.52
C ILE A 192 -2.61 46.12 40.69
N HIS A 193 -2.25 44.93 41.18
CA HIS A 193 -2.53 43.68 40.49
C HIS A 193 -4.03 43.37 40.50
N LYS A 194 -4.72 43.65 41.61
CA LYS A 194 -6.18 43.51 41.72
C LYS A 194 -6.92 44.33 40.68
N GLY A 195 -6.50 45.58 40.43
CA GLY A 195 -7.08 46.42 39.38
C GLY A 195 -6.92 45.83 37.97
N LYS A 196 -5.73 45.30 37.67
CA LYS A 196 -5.41 44.67 36.37
C LYS A 196 -6.19 43.39 36.14
N CYS A 197 -6.23 42.51 37.14
CA CYS A 197 -7.06 41.31 37.13
C CYS A 197 -8.54 41.64 36.96
N ALA A 198 -9.06 42.67 37.65
CA ALA A 198 -10.46 43.08 37.50
C ALA A 198 -10.77 43.59 36.08
N ALA A 199 -9.87 44.37 35.47
CA ALA A 199 -10.02 44.86 34.10
C ALA A 199 -10.01 43.70 33.08
N CYS A 200 -9.03 42.78 33.18
CA CYS A 200 -8.97 41.60 32.32
C CYS A 200 -10.21 40.72 32.48
N LYS A 201 -10.62 40.39 33.73
CA LYS A 201 -11.81 39.57 33.98
C LYS A 201 -13.07 40.23 33.44
N LYS A 202 -13.22 41.55 33.58
CA LYS A 202 -14.35 42.28 33.01
C LYS A 202 -14.37 42.15 31.49
N PHE A 203 -13.21 42.33 30.83
CA PHE A 203 -13.08 42.17 29.38
C PHE A 203 -13.43 40.74 28.90
N ILE A 204 -12.89 39.71 29.55
CA ILE A 204 -13.16 38.31 29.18
C ILE A 204 -14.62 37.92 29.47
N ASN A 205 -15.20 38.38 30.59
CA ASN A 205 -16.62 38.17 30.87
C ASN A 205 -17.53 38.88 29.88
N GLU A 206 -17.16 40.08 29.44
CA GLU A 206 -17.88 40.80 28.38
C GLU A 206 -17.85 39.98 27.08
N MET A 207 -16.67 39.49 26.69
CA MET A 207 -16.47 38.63 25.53
C MET A 207 -17.28 37.32 25.61
N TYR A 208 -17.34 36.68 26.79
CA TYR A 208 -18.02 35.39 26.97
C TYR A 208 -19.54 35.47 27.11
N ASN A 209 -20.07 36.58 27.63
CA ASN A 209 -21.48 36.69 27.98
C ASN A 209 -22.28 37.58 27.02
N HIS A 210 -21.62 38.44 26.23
CA HIS A 210 -22.31 39.29 25.25
C HIS A 210 -22.10 38.78 23.82
N PRO A 211 -23.10 38.16 23.17
CA PRO A 211 -22.95 37.67 21.80
C PRO A 211 -22.67 38.79 20.79
N GLY A 212 -23.15 40.02 21.06
CA GLY A 212 -22.85 41.21 20.25
C GLY A 212 -21.38 41.65 20.31
N PHE A 213 -20.64 41.27 21.37
CA PHE A 213 -19.20 41.57 21.45
C PHE A 213 -18.45 41.00 20.25
N ALA A 214 -18.74 39.76 19.87
CA ALA A 214 -18.07 39.08 18.75
C ALA A 214 -18.33 39.77 17.40
N GLN A 215 -19.55 40.29 17.21
CA GLN A 215 -19.97 40.90 15.94
C GLN A 215 -19.41 42.32 15.75
N ASP A 216 -19.40 43.12 16.82
CA ASP A 216 -19.06 44.54 16.72
C ASP A 216 -17.63 44.81 17.21
N ARG A 217 -17.41 44.65 18.52
CA ARG A 217 -16.16 45.07 19.18
C ARG A 217 -15.01 44.14 18.83
N GLY A 218 -15.24 42.83 18.87
CA GLY A 218 -14.25 41.81 18.52
C GLY A 218 -13.80 41.93 17.06
N LYS A 219 -14.73 42.16 16.13
CA LYS A 219 -14.40 42.41 14.72
C LYS A 219 -13.58 43.70 14.54
N SER A 220 -13.94 44.78 15.23
CA SER A 220 -13.18 46.04 15.21
C SER A 220 -11.75 45.87 15.76
N ILE A 221 -11.60 45.14 16.87
CA ILE A 221 -10.30 44.79 17.45
C ILE A 221 -9.47 44.01 16.44
N MET A 222 -10.00 42.91 15.88
CA MET A 222 -9.27 42.04 14.96
C MET A 222 -8.95 42.70 13.62
N ASN A 223 -9.82 43.57 13.10
CA ASN A 223 -9.54 44.37 11.91
C ASN A 223 -8.38 45.36 12.13
N GLY A 224 -8.16 45.78 13.37
CA GLY A 224 -7.04 46.64 13.75
C GLY A 224 -5.70 45.93 13.85
N VAL A 225 -5.70 44.60 13.81
CA VAL A 225 -4.49 43.79 13.90
C VAL A 225 -3.96 43.52 12.49
N LYS A 226 -2.74 43.99 12.23
CA LYS A 226 -1.96 43.61 11.04
C LYS A 226 -1.12 42.40 11.38
N THR A 227 -1.19 41.39 10.52
CA THR A 227 -0.42 40.15 10.65
C THR A 227 0.38 39.95 9.37
N SER A 228 1.56 39.37 9.48
CA SER A 228 2.43 39.04 8.35
C SER A 228 3.45 38.00 8.81
N GLY A 229 4.08 37.33 7.85
CA GLY A 229 4.95 36.18 8.07
C GLY A 229 4.36 34.91 7.46
N ASP A 230 5.07 33.81 7.60
CA ASP A 230 4.68 32.50 7.14
C ASP A 230 4.87 31.46 8.24
N GLY A 231 4.04 30.43 8.20
CA GLY A 231 4.16 29.30 9.09
C GLY A 231 3.98 28.00 8.34
N HIS A 232 4.77 26.99 8.70
CA HIS A 232 4.64 25.65 8.19
C HIS A 232 4.51 24.68 9.36
N VAL A 233 3.35 24.02 9.45
CA VAL A 233 3.11 22.95 10.42
C VAL A 233 3.04 21.65 9.65
N SER A 234 4.01 20.75 9.84
CA SER A 234 3.98 19.43 9.24
C SER A 234 3.78 18.36 10.29
N ILE A 235 2.77 17.53 10.10
CA ILE A 235 2.60 16.27 10.79
C ILE A 235 3.12 15.19 9.85
N ARG A 236 4.27 14.61 10.19
CA ARG A 236 4.93 13.60 9.36
C ARG A 236 5.03 12.28 10.11
N VAL A 237 4.86 11.20 9.37
CA VAL A 237 5.20 9.86 9.84
C VAL A 237 6.63 9.58 9.43
N VAL A 238 7.49 9.33 10.41
CA VAL A 238 8.89 8.97 10.19
C VAL A 238 9.04 7.48 10.44
N GLY A 239 9.69 6.78 9.50
CA GLY A 239 10.03 5.37 9.67
C GLY A 239 11.02 5.16 10.82
N LEU A 240 10.83 4.08 11.57
CA LEU A 240 11.76 3.61 12.61
C LEU A 240 12.39 2.28 12.19
N SER A 241 13.34 1.77 12.97
CA SER A 241 14.05 0.52 12.65
C SER A 241 13.11 -0.65 12.31
N GLY A 242 11.94 -0.75 12.97
CA GLY A 242 10.99 -1.82 12.74
C GLY A 242 10.53 -1.94 11.28
N ILE A 243 10.20 -0.81 10.62
CA ILE A 243 9.70 -0.84 9.24
C ILE A 243 10.79 -1.21 8.24
N TYR A 244 12.05 -0.84 8.51
CA TYR A 244 13.17 -1.17 7.62
C TYR A 244 13.52 -2.65 7.69
N PHE A 245 13.58 -3.25 8.89
CA PHE A 245 13.76 -4.70 9.02
C PHE A 245 12.61 -5.49 8.40
N PHE A 246 11.39 -4.97 8.51
CA PHE A 246 10.22 -5.55 7.85
C PHE A 246 10.37 -5.51 6.32
N CYS A 247 10.69 -4.33 5.76
CA CYS A 247 10.89 -4.13 4.33
C CYS A 247 12.00 -5.03 3.76
N VAL A 248 13.16 -5.08 4.43
CA VAL A 248 14.28 -5.97 4.04
C VAL A 248 13.86 -7.44 4.10
N ALA A 249 13.10 -7.85 5.11
CA ALA A 249 12.59 -9.22 5.20
C ALA A 249 11.66 -9.57 4.04
N VAL A 250 10.78 -8.64 3.65
CA VAL A 250 9.90 -8.79 2.48
C VAL A 250 10.73 -8.92 1.21
N LEU A 251 11.71 -8.03 0.98
CA LEU A 251 12.59 -8.10 -0.18
C LEU A 251 13.34 -9.42 -0.26
N LEU A 252 13.94 -9.87 0.85
CA LEU A 252 14.63 -11.16 0.91
C LEU A 252 13.68 -12.34 0.64
N SER A 253 12.45 -12.29 1.17
CA SER A 253 11.43 -13.32 0.92
C SER A 253 10.99 -13.37 -0.55
N LEU A 254 10.96 -12.22 -1.23
CA LEU A 254 10.65 -12.15 -2.67
C LEU A 254 11.82 -12.64 -3.51
N LEU A 255 13.05 -12.18 -3.23
CA LEU A 255 14.27 -12.65 -3.89
C LEU A 255 14.44 -14.15 -3.74
N MET A 256 14.19 -14.69 -2.55
CA MET A 256 14.25 -16.14 -2.33
C MET A 256 13.18 -16.88 -3.14
N GLY A 257 11.98 -16.31 -3.30
CA GLY A 257 10.94 -16.84 -4.18
C GLY A 257 11.42 -16.95 -5.64
N VAL A 258 11.98 -15.85 -6.17
CA VAL A 258 12.54 -15.82 -7.54
C VAL A 258 13.68 -16.84 -7.70
N MET A 259 14.56 -16.95 -6.72
CA MET A 259 15.64 -17.95 -6.75
C MET A 259 15.10 -19.38 -6.77
N ILE A 260 14.08 -19.69 -5.97
CA ILE A 260 13.44 -21.01 -5.94
C ILE A 260 12.77 -21.32 -7.27
N ASP A 261 12.02 -20.39 -7.84
CA ASP A 261 11.36 -20.56 -9.14
C ASP A 261 12.38 -20.78 -10.26
N TRP A 262 13.50 -20.04 -10.22
CA TRP A 262 14.61 -20.22 -11.17
C TRP A 262 15.26 -21.61 -11.05
N PHE A 263 15.52 -22.08 -9.82
CA PHE A 263 16.07 -23.41 -9.60
C PHE A 263 15.09 -24.52 -9.98
N ASP A 264 13.79 -24.38 -9.69
CA ASP A 264 12.76 -25.34 -10.09
C ASP A 264 12.63 -25.40 -11.62
N HIS A 265 12.65 -24.24 -12.30
CA HIS A 265 12.66 -24.20 -13.76
C HIS A 265 13.88 -24.93 -14.35
N LYS A 266 15.08 -24.64 -13.83
CA LYS A 266 16.31 -25.32 -14.26
C LYS A 266 16.26 -26.84 -14.02
N ALA A 267 15.67 -27.27 -12.91
CA ALA A 267 15.46 -28.69 -12.62
C ALA A 267 14.47 -29.34 -13.60
N ARG A 268 13.35 -28.67 -13.92
CA ARG A 268 12.37 -29.15 -14.89
C ARG A 268 12.95 -29.31 -16.29
N VAL A 269 13.75 -28.35 -16.76
CA VAL A 269 14.43 -28.43 -18.07
C VAL A 269 15.35 -29.65 -18.12
N ARG A 270 16.20 -29.86 -17.09
CA ARG A 270 17.07 -31.03 -17.01
C ARG A 270 16.30 -32.35 -16.99
N ASN A 271 15.18 -32.42 -16.26
CA ASN A 271 14.34 -33.62 -16.21
C ASN A 271 13.66 -33.89 -17.56
N ALA A 272 13.21 -32.85 -18.25
CA ALA A 272 12.62 -32.97 -19.59
C ALA A 272 13.65 -33.48 -20.60
N ASP A 273 14.88 -32.99 -20.56
CA ASP A 273 15.96 -33.44 -21.45
C ASP A 273 16.36 -34.89 -21.15
N ARG A 274 16.43 -35.30 -19.88
CA ARG A 274 16.63 -36.71 -19.50
C ARG A 274 15.51 -37.61 -20.01
N ARG A 275 14.25 -37.17 -19.93
CA ARG A 275 13.10 -37.93 -20.47
C ARG A 275 13.17 -38.04 -21.99
N ARG A 276 13.58 -36.99 -22.69
CA ARG A 276 13.78 -37.01 -24.15
C ARG A 276 14.93 -37.94 -24.55
N ALA A 277 16.06 -37.88 -23.84
CA ALA A 277 17.20 -38.77 -24.07
C ALA A 277 16.82 -40.24 -23.84
N ALA A 278 16.11 -40.54 -22.75
CA ALA A 278 15.62 -41.89 -22.47
C ALA A 278 14.60 -42.38 -23.52
N ALA A 279 13.69 -41.51 -23.98
CA ALA A 279 12.75 -41.85 -25.04
C ALA A 279 13.44 -42.09 -26.39
N ALA A 280 14.47 -41.29 -26.71
CA ALA A 280 15.29 -41.49 -27.90
C ALA A 280 16.03 -42.83 -27.86
N SER A 281 16.67 -43.17 -26.73
CA SER A 281 17.35 -44.47 -26.57
C SER A 281 16.39 -45.66 -26.66
N LEU A 282 15.17 -45.53 -26.11
CA LEU A 282 14.11 -46.55 -26.25
C LEU A 282 13.64 -46.70 -27.70
N SER A 283 13.47 -45.60 -28.43
CA SER A 283 13.11 -45.62 -29.85
C SER A 283 14.20 -46.28 -30.69
N GLU A 284 15.46 -45.98 -30.42
CA GLU A 284 16.61 -46.58 -31.11
C GLU A 284 16.70 -48.08 -30.81
N ALA A 285 16.60 -48.49 -29.55
CA ALA A 285 16.57 -49.90 -29.15
C ALA A 285 15.41 -50.67 -29.81
N SER A 286 14.21 -50.08 -29.86
CA SER A 286 13.07 -50.66 -30.56
C SER A 286 13.31 -50.81 -32.07
N SER A 287 14.02 -49.85 -32.70
CA SER A 287 14.35 -49.92 -34.12
C SER A 287 15.38 -51.02 -34.45
N LEU A 288 16.33 -51.27 -33.54
CA LEU A 288 17.31 -52.35 -33.67
C LEU A 288 16.65 -53.72 -33.50
N LEU A 289 15.73 -53.88 -32.55
CA LEU A 289 14.97 -55.12 -32.38
C LEU A 289 14.14 -55.47 -33.63
N LEU A 290 13.49 -54.49 -34.25
CA LEU A 290 12.75 -54.70 -35.50
C LEU A 290 13.68 -55.08 -36.68
N ARG A 291 14.90 -54.54 -36.72
CA ARG A 291 15.90 -54.96 -37.73
C ARG A 291 16.37 -56.40 -37.52
N MET A 292 16.58 -56.82 -36.28
CA MET A 292 16.95 -58.21 -35.96
C MET A 292 15.83 -59.21 -36.31
N GLU A 293 14.56 -58.84 -36.07
CA GLU A 293 13.42 -59.69 -36.41
C GLU A 293 13.25 -59.85 -37.93
N ASN A 294 13.48 -58.80 -38.72
CA ASN A 294 13.44 -58.92 -40.18
C ASN A 294 14.64 -59.70 -40.75
N GLY A 295 15.84 -59.56 -40.18
CA GLY A 295 17.02 -60.32 -40.63
C GLY A 295 16.88 -61.83 -40.45
N ASN A 296 16.28 -62.29 -39.35
CA ASN A 296 16.04 -63.72 -39.12
C ASN A 296 14.90 -64.32 -39.98
N ARG A 297 14.19 -63.50 -40.76
CA ARG A 297 13.07 -63.97 -41.60
C ARG A 297 13.48 -64.34 -43.02
N GLU A 298 14.70 -64.00 -43.44
CA GLU A 298 15.21 -64.32 -44.79
C GLU A 298 15.94 -65.67 -44.87
N ASP A 299 16.34 -66.29 -43.75
CA ASP A 299 17.08 -67.57 -43.72
C ASP A 299 16.25 -68.79 -43.26
N GLY A 300 14.93 -68.67 -43.17
CA GLY A 300 14.04 -69.66 -42.58
C GLY A 300 13.01 -70.26 -43.53
N PHE A 301 13.41 -70.69 -44.73
CA PHE A 301 12.59 -71.62 -45.54
C PHE A 301 12.90 -73.05 -45.10
N HIS A 302 12.27 -73.50 -44.00
CA HIS A 302 11.82 -74.87 -43.75
C HIS A 302 11.22 -74.94 -42.32
N ASP A 303 10.11 -75.66 -42.20
CA ASP A 303 9.35 -75.99 -40.98
C ASP A 303 8.36 -74.95 -40.44
N GLU A 304 7.36 -74.67 -41.29
CA GLU A 304 6.14 -73.95 -40.96
C GLU A 304 4.98 -74.94 -40.71
N GLU A 305 4.80 -75.46 -39.49
CA GLU A 305 3.50 -76.08 -39.15
C GLU A 305 3.05 -76.02 -37.68
N ASN A 306 3.94 -75.97 -36.68
CA ASN A 306 3.50 -76.21 -35.28
C ASN A 306 3.37 -74.98 -34.35
N ASN A 307 3.65 -73.75 -34.81
CA ASN A 307 3.64 -72.54 -33.94
C ASN A 307 2.45 -71.58 -34.16
N SER A 308 1.49 -71.96 -35.00
CA SER A 308 0.36 -71.11 -35.43
C SER A 308 -0.71 -70.90 -34.34
N ILE A 309 -0.79 -71.78 -33.33
CA ILE A 309 -1.89 -71.76 -32.35
C ILE A 309 -1.57 -70.88 -31.13
N ARG A 310 -0.31 -70.80 -30.68
CA ARG A 310 0.05 -70.05 -29.45
C ARG A 310 0.23 -68.54 -29.67
N ARG A 311 0.59 -68.10 -30.89
CA ARG A 311 0.71 -66.67 -31.25
C ARG A 311 -0.64 -65.97 -31.48
N ARG A 312 -1.73 -66.71 -31.72
CA ARG A 312 -3.07 -66.12 -31.91
C ARG A 312 -3.64 -65.51 -30.63
N ASN A 313 -3.44 -66.15 -29.47
CA ASN A 313 -4.14 -65.70 -28.25
C ASN A 313 -3.52 -64.45 -27.60
N SER A 314 -2.19 -64.26 -27.67
CA SER A 314 -1.54 -63.05 -27.11
C SER A 314 -1.71 -61.80 -27.99
N SER A 315 -1.84 -61.99 -29.30
CA SER A 315 -2.03 -60.87 -30.24
C SER A 315 -3.46 -60.33 -30.23
N GLU A 316 -4.46 -61.17 -29.95
CA GLU A 316 -5.86 -60.74 -29.85
C GLU A 316 -6.12 -59.88 -28.60
N GLN A 317 -5.52 -60.22 -27.46
CA GLN A 317 -5.72 -59.48 -26.22
C GLN A 317 -5.04 -58.10 -26.23
N GLN A 318 -3.87 -57.99 -26.89
CA GLN A 318 -3.16 -56.73 -27.06
C GLN A 318 -3.80 -55.83 -28.13
N ARG A 319 -4.43 -56.42 -29.17
CA ARG A 319 -5.25 -55.67 -30.14
C ARG A 319 -6.51 -55.09 -29.49
N ARG A 320 -7.25 -55.87 -28.68
CA ARG A 320 -8.48 -55.36 -28.02
C ARG A 320 -8.24 -54.20 -27.06
N PHE A 321 -7.09 -54.14 -26.38
CA PHE A 321 -6.75 -53.00 -25.50
C PHE A 321 -6.32 -51.76 -26.29
N GLY A 322 -5.57 -51.95 -27.38
CA GLY A 322 -5.20 -50.88 -28.30
C GLY A 322 -6.39 -50.25 -29.01
N ASP A 323 -7.39 -51.04 -29.40
CA ASP A 323 -8.56 -50.57 -30.15
C ASP A 323 -9.54 -49.78 -29.27
N LYS A 324 -9.69 -50.13 -27.98
CA LYS A 324 -10.49 -49.32 -27.03
C LYS A 324 -9.84 -47.96 -26.72
N ILE A 325 -8.51 -47.90 -26.63
CA ILE A 325 -7.81 -46.61 -26.45
C ILE A 325 -7.92 -45.78 -27.74
N LYS A 326 -7.77 -46.40 -28.91
CA LYS A 326 -7.93 -45.71 -30.20
C LYS A 326 -9.35 -45.17 -30.40
N SER A 327 -10.41 -45.87 -30.00
CA SER A 327 -11.78 -45.37 -30.15
C SER A 327 -12.05 -44.18 -29.22
N CYS A 328 -11.55 -44.21 -27.98
CA CYS A 328 -11.71 -43.09 -27.04
C CYS A 328 -10.91 -41.84 -27.48
N PHE A 329 -9.74 -42.04 -28.09
CA PHE A 329 -8.97 -40.93 -28.69
C PHE A 329 -9.51 -40.46 -30.04
N ALA A 330 -10.21 -41.32 -30.80
CA ALA A 330 -10.83 -40.94 -32.07
C ALA A 330 -11.95 -39.91 -31.86
N ASP A 331 -12.74 -40.03 -30.80
CA ASP A 331 -13.82 -39.08 -30.48
C ASP A 331 -13.28 -37.71 -30.04
N ILE A 332 -12.18 -37.66 -29.27
CA ILE A 332 -11.51 -36.40 -28.90
C ILE A 332 -10.84 -35.76 -30.15
N LYS A 333 -10.29 -36.57 -31.05
CA LYS A 333 -9.68 -36.11 -32.30
C LYS A 333 -10.72 -35.56 -33.27
N TRP A 334 -11.92 -36.13 -33.27
CA TRP A 334 -13.06 -35.68 -34.07
C TRP A 334 -13.59 -34.32 -33.59
N LEU A 335 -13.70 -34.10 -32.26
CA LEU A 335 -14.06 -32.79 -31.71
C LEU A 335 -13.02 -31.70 -32.04
N ASN A 336 -11.74 -32.06 -32.10
CA ASN A 336 -10.64 -31.14 -32.40
C ASN A 336 -10.46 -30.87 -33.92
N GLN A 337 -11.13 -31.61 -34.79
CA GLN A 337 -11.05 -31.46 -36.25
C GLN A 337 -12.18 -30.62 -36.86
N ARG A 338 -13.30 -30.42 -36.16
CA ARG A 338 -14.51 -29.80 -36.73
C ARG A 338 -14.69 -28.30 -36.44
N LEU A 339 -13.87 -27.72 -35.57
CA LEU A 339 -13.76 -26.27 -35.41
C LEU A 339 -12.49 -25.81 -36.12
N PRO A 340 -12.55 -24.89 -37.10
CA PRO A 340 -11.36 -24.37 -37.75
C PRO A 340 -10.50 -23.67 -36.69
N ARG A 341 -9.45 -24.37 -36.26
CA ARG A 341 -8.57 -24.03 -35.14
C ARG A 341 -7.98 -22.62 -35.24
N SER A 342 -7.93 -22.04 -36.44
CA SER A 342 -7.48 -20.67 -36.68
C SER A 342 -8.45 -19.61 -36.15
N TYR A 343 -9.77 -19.80 -36.29
CA TYR A 343 -10.74 -18.77 -35.88
C TYR A 343 -10.87 -18.68 -34.36
N VAL A 344 -10.95 -19.80 -33.65
CA VAL A 344 -11.04 -19.81 -32.18
C VAL A 344 -9.76 -19.24 -31.54
N MET A 345 -8.59 -19.57 -32.10
CA MET A 345 -7.32 -19.00 -31.64
C MET A 345 -7.25 -17.50 -31.92
N ASN A 346 -7.59 -17.05 -33.13
CA ASN A 346 -7.56 -15.63 -33.48
C ASN A 346 -8.48 -14.78 -32.58
N THR A 347 -9.68 -15.26 -32.26
CA THR A 347 -10.60 -14.55 -31.36
C THR A 347 -10.03 -14.45 -29.94
N PHE A 348 -9.42 -15.53 -29.42
CA PHE A 348 -8.81 -15.50 -28.08
C PHE A 348 -7.61 -14.57 -28.01
N TYR A 349 -6.74 -14.56 -29.03
CA TYR A 349 -5.62 -13.62 -29.13
C TYR A 349 -6.09 -12.18 -29.22
N LEU A 350 -7.12 -11.87 -30.02
CA LEU A 350 -7.70 -10.53 -30.07
C LEU A 350 -8.26 -10.08 -28.73
N LEU A 351 -8.99 -10.95 -28.02
CA LEU A 351 -9.46 -10.65 -26.66
C LEU A 351 -8.31 -10.38 -25.71
N LEU A 352 -7.26 -11.20 -25.75
CA LEU A 352 -6.10 -11.04 -24.87
C LEU A 352 -5.33 -9.74 -25.16
N ILE A 353 -5.21 -9.33 -26.43
CA ILE A 353 -4.66 -8.02 -26.83
C ILE A 353 -5.53 -6.89 -26.26
N VAL A 354 -6.85 -6.96 -26.41
CA VAL A 354 -7.77 -5.94 -25.88
C VAL A 354 -7.69 -5.84 -24.36
N PHE A 355 -7.65 -6.97 -23.64
CA PHE A 355 -7.46 -6.97 -22.18
C PHE A 355 -6.09 -6.44 -21.77
N THR A 356 -5.02 -6.77 -22.51
CA THR A 356 -3.67 -6.26 -22.23
C THR A 356 -3.58 -4.75 -22.44
N ALA A 357 -4.15 -4.24 -23.54
CA ALA A 357 -4.23 -2.80 -23.79
C ALA A 357 -5.10 -2.08 -22.75
N GLY A 358 -6.24 -2.66 -22.39
CA GLY A 358 -7.12 -2.12 -21.34
C GLY A 358 -6.44 -2.07 -19.98
N THR A 359 -5.76 -3.14 -19.57
CA THR A 359 -5.00 -3.18 -18.30
C THR A 359 -3.83 -2.21 -18.32
N ALA A 360 -3.07 -2.10 -19.42
CA ALA A 360 -2.00 -1.11 -19.55
C ALA A 360 -2.54 0.33 -19.43
N LYS A 361 -3.68 0.64 -20.04
CA LYS A 361 -4.34 1.94 -19.90
C LYS A 361 -4.79 2.20 -18.46
N LEU A 362 -5.38 1.21 -17.79
CA LEU A 362 -5.79 1.34 -16.39
C LEU A 362 -4.60 1.55 -15.45
N VAL A 363 -3.50 0.84 -15.67
CA VAL A 363 -2.26 1.01 -14.90
C VAL A 363 -1.68 2.40 -15.13
N TYR A 364 -1.63 2.86 -16.39
CA TYR A 364 -1.18 4.21 -16.73
C TYR A 364 -2.03 5.27 -16.00
N LEU A 365 -3.36 5.17 -16.11
CA LEU A 365 -4.28 6.08 -15.41
C LEU A 365 -4.10 6.01 -13.89
N ALA A 366 -3.92 4.81 -13.31
CA ALA A 366 -3.70 4.70 -11.87
C ALA A 366 -2.40 5.36 -11.38
N ILE A 367 -1.39 5.41 -12.25
CA ILE A 367 -0.10 6.04 -11.96
C ILE A 367 -0.15 7.55 -12.14
N THR A 368 -0.80 8.04 -13.19
CA THR A 368 -0.79 9.47 -13.55
C THR A 368 -1.95 10.25 -12.94
N GLU A 369 -3.15 9.66 -12.91
CA GLU A 369 -4.35 10.30 -12.38
C GLU A 369 -4.46 10.14 -10.87
N ASP A 370 -5.15 11.08 -10.27
CA ASP A 370 -5.46 11.09 -8.86
C ASP A 370 -6.52 10.03 -8.56
N THR A 371 -6.08 8.87 -8.06
CA THR A 371 -6.96 7.73 -7.74
C THR A 371 -7.38 7.68 -6.29
N MET A 372 -6.69 8.40 -5.41
CA MET A 372 -6.94 8.41 -3.99
C MET A 372 -7.16 9.84 -3.50
N GLU A 373 -8.17 10.01 -2.65
CA GLU A 373 -8.48 11.28 -2.03
C GLU A 373 -8.48 11.12 -0.52
N ARG A 374 -7.77 12.02 0.16
CA ARG A 374 -7.88 12.14 1.61
C ARG A 374 -9.04 13.07 1.95
N VAL A 375 -10.09 12.51 2.54
CA VAL A 375 -11.22 13.27 3.08
C VAL A 375 -11.22 13.16 4.60
N VAL A 376 -10.99 14.28 5.28
CA VAL A 376 -11.09 14.36 6.74
C VAL A 376 -12.45 14.94 7.10
N LYS A 377 -13.34 14.12 7.68
CA LYS A 377 -14.66 14.55 8.13
C LYS A 377 -14.63 14.77 9.64
N GLY A 378 -15.22 15.87 10.12
CA GLY A 378 -15.38 16.16 11.54
C GLY A 378 -15.54 17.65 11.81
N ALA A 379 -16.04 17.99 13.00
CA ALA A 379 -16.21 19.38 13.41
C ALA A 379 -14.86 20.13 13.49
N ILE A 380 -13.81 19.47 13.99
CA ILE A 380 -12.48 20.08 14.12
C ILE A 380 -11.84 20.34 12.73
N PRO A 381 -11.76 19.37 11.79
CA PRO A 381 -11.30 19.63 10.43
C PRO A 381 -12.09 20.74 9.74
N LYS A 382 -13.42 20.73 9.86
CA LYS A 382 -14.28 21.78 9.28
C LYS A 382 -13.95 23.16 9.87
N LEU A 383 -13.87 23.25 11.20
CA LEU A 383 -13.52 24.49 11.89
C LEU A 383 -12.11 24.96 11.52
N SER A 384 -11.14 24.05 11.43
CA SER A 384 -9.78 24.40 11.02
C SER A 384 -9.68 24.80 9.55
N HIS A 385 -10.53 24.26 8.67
CA HIS A 385 -10.62 24.72 7.29
C HIS A 385 -11.20 26.14 7.23
N GLU A 386 -12.26 26.40 7.98
CA GLU A 386 -12.93 27.70 8.03
C GLU A 386 -12.09 28.78 8.74
N ILE A 387 -11.38 28.42 9.82
CA ILE A 387 -10.57 29.37 10.59
C ILE A 387 -9.16 29.50 10.03
N LEU A 388 -8.48 28.38 9.75
CA LEU A 388 -7.06 28.40 9.39
C LEU A 388 -6.84 28.36 7.87
N GLY A 389 -7.89 28.26 7.06
CA GLY A 389 -7.79 28.07 5.62
C GLY A 389 -7.16 26.71 5.23
N ILE A 390 -7.10 25.76 6.16
CA ILE A 390 -6.43 24.48 5.94
C ILE A 390 -7.21 23.64 4.94
N THR A 391 -6.62 23.35 3.79
CA THR A 391 -7.17 22.39 2.83
C THR A 391 -6.80 20.96 3.25
N TRP A 392 -7.78 20.24 3.78
CA TRP A 392 -7.63 18.81 4.11
C TRP A 392 -7.64 17.91 2.86
N TYR A 393 -8.16 18.46 1.76
CA TYR A 393 -8.22 17.84 0.44
C TYR A 393 -6.84 17.84 -0.20
N ARG A 394 -6.27 16.64 -0.37
CA ARG A 394 -5.10 16.43 -1.21
C ARG A 394 -5.35 15.19 -2.04
N PRO A 395 -5.39 15.31 -3.37
CA PRO A 395 -5.50 14.17 -4.24
C PRO A 395 -4.11 13.50 -4.35
N TYR A 396 -4.11 12.18 -4.47
CA TYR A 396 -2.91 11.38 -4.61
C TYR A 396 -3.06 10.42 -5.79
N SER A 397 -2.10 10.49 -6.71
CA SER A 397 -1.78 9.43 -7.66
C SER A 397 -0.80 8.44 -7.03
N LEU A 398 -0.65 7.24 -7.61
CA LEU A 398 0.35 6.28 -7.11
C LEU A 398 1.77 6.88 -7.15
N TRP A 399 2.06 7.72 -8.14
CA TRP A 399 3.34 8.38 -8.26
C TRP A 399 3.57 9.45 -7.19
N SER A 400 2.55 10.27 -6.87
CA SER A 400 2.69 11.24 -5.79
C SER A 400 2.84 10.53 -4.43
N LEU A 401 2.17 9.40 -4.24
CA LEU A 401 2.30 8.57 -3.05
C LEU A 401 3.73 8.01 -2.87
N VAL A 402 4.40 7.61 -3.96
CA VAL A 402 5.83 7.26 -3.96
C VAL A 402 6.69 8.42 -3.47
N ARG A 403 6.47 9.63 -4.00
CA ARG A 403 7.26 10.79 -3.57
C ARG A 403 7.02 11.14 -2.10
N VAL A 404 5.78 11.02 -1.64
CA VAL A 404 5.40 11.32 -0.25
C VAL A 404 5.99 10.30 0.73
N SER A 405 6.13 9.03 0.34
CA SER A 405 6.75 8.01 1.21
C SER A 405 8.25 8.22 1.39
N GLY A 406 8.93 8.89 0.45
CA GLY A 406 10.35 9.29 0.58
C GLY A 406 10.56 10.70 1.13
N ALA A 407 9.51 11.49 1.39
CA ALA A 407 9.64 12.92 1.71
C ALA A 407 10.34 13.22 3.05
N ALA A 408 10.44 12.23 3.94
CA ALA A 408 11.21 12.34 5.18
C ALA A 408 12.72 12.11 4.99
N GLY A 409 13.12 11.53 3.86
CA GLY A 409 14.51 11.21 3.51
C GLY A 409 15.14 10.09 4.35
N GLY A 410 16.43 9.86 4.13
CA GLY A 410 17.20 8.87 4.89
C GLY A 410 16.78 7.43 4.57
N TRP A 411 16.41 6.65 5.57
CA TRP A 411 15.97 5.27 5.34
C TRP A 411 14.56 5.17 4.73
N ASP A 412 13.78 6.24 4.74
CA ASP A 412 12.47 6.29 4.06
C ASP A 412 12.63 6.27 2.52
N ASP A 413 13.82 6.58 1.99
CA ASP A 413 14.14 6.38 0.56
C ASP A 413 14.09 4.91 0.15
N LEU A 414 14.37 3.98 1.07
CA LEU A 414 14.21 2.54 0.82
C LEU A 414 12.72 2.18 0.67
N LEU A 415 11.84 2.80 1.46
CA LEU A 415 10.40 2.62 1.33
C LEU A 415 9.89 3.21 0.03
N MET A 416 10.36 4.41 -0.35
CA MET A 416 10.08 5.00 -1.66
C MET A 416 10.50 4.06 -2.79
N LEU A 417 11.73 3.54 -2.75
CA LEU A 417 12.26 2.65 -3.78
C LEU A 417 11.42 1.37 -3.90
N THR A 418 11.19 0.68 -2.79
CA THR A 418 10.39 -0.55 -2.80
C THR A 418 8.98 -0.31 -3.29
N PHE A 419 8.34 0.77 -2.86
CA PHE A 419 7.00 1.11 -3.34
C PHE A 419 7.00 1.47 -4.83
N ALA A 420 7.96 2.27 -5.31
CA ALA A 420 8.10 2.58 -6.73
C ALA A 420 8.28 1.31 -7.56
N THR A 421 9.17 0.40 -7.13
CA THR A 421 9.45 -0.85 -7.80
C THR A 421 8.20 -1.71 -7.91
N PHE A 422 7.42 -1.87 -6.85
CA PHE A 422 6.31 -2.81 -6.85
C PHE A 422 4.96 -2.20 -7.28
N ALA A 423 4.67 -0.95 -6.95
CA ALA A 423 3.38 -0.32 -7.26
C ALA A 423 3.35 0.37 -8.62
N VAL A 424 4.51 0.83 -9.10
CA VAL A 424 4.61 1.60 -10.36
C VAL A 424 5.32 0.76 -11.41
N PHE A 425 6.59 0.42 -11.19
CA PHE A 425 7.39 -0.27 -12.20
C PHE A 425 6.95 -1.71 -12.44
N GLY A 426 6.56 -2.44 -11.39
CA GLY A 426 6.11 -3.84 -11.50
C GLY A 426 4.94 -4.01 -12.49
N PRO A 427 3.81 -3.31 -12.30
CA PRO A 427 2.69 -3.33 -13.23
C PRO A 427 3.08 -2.88 -14.65
N LEU A 428 3.90 -1.82 -14.78
CA LEU A 428 4.37 -1.34 -16.09
C LEU A 428 5.22 -2.38 -16.83
N ILE A 429 6.20 -2.97 -16.16
CA ILE A 429 7.05 -4.03 -16.71
C ILE A 429 6.18 -5.21 -17.11
N ARG A 430 5.21 -5.61 -16.28
CA ARG A 430 4.30 -6.71 -16.59
C ARG A 430 3.43 -6.41 -17.82
N CYS A 431 2.87 -5.21 -17.92
CA CYS A 431 2.12 -4.79 -19.11
C CYS A 431 3.01 -4.77 -20.36
N ALA A 432 4.25 -4.29 -20.25
CA ALA A 432 5.21 -4.27 -21.35
C ALA A 432 5.60 -5.69 -21.80
N LEU A 433 5.85 -6.60 -20.86
CA LEU A 433 6.16 -8.01 -21.16
C LEU A 433 4.96 -8.72 -21.79
N LEU A 434 3.74 -8.50 -21.30
CA LEU A 434 2.53 -9.04 -21.92
C LEU A 434 2.37 -8.50 -23.34
N ALA A 435 2.55 -7.20 -23.57
CA ALA A 435 2.51 -6.63 -24.92
C ALA A 435 3.59 -7.24 -25.83
N LEU A 436 4.82 -7.39 -25.33
CA LEU A 436 5.93 -8.00 -26.06
C LEU A 436 5.63 -9.46 -26.46
N THR A 437 5.00 -10.23 -25.58
CA THR A 437 4.59 -11.63 -25.87
C THR A 437 3.54 -11.72 -26.98
N GLN A 438 2.77 -10.66 -27.22
CA GLN A 438 1.80 -10.62 -28.32
C GLN A 438 2.44 -10.24 -29.66
N VAL A 439 3.49 -9.41 -29.63
CA VAL A 439 4.14 -8.91 -30.85
C VAL A 439 5.19 -9.88 -31.38
N LEU A 440 5.94 -10.53 -30.49
CA LEU A 440 7.02 -11.43 -30.88
C LEU A 440 6.47 -12.87 -31.05
N PRO A 441 6.63 -13.51 -32.22
CA PRO A 441 6.30 -14.91 -32.41
C PRO A 441 7.30 -15.77 -31.61
N MET A 442 7.03 -15.96 -30.33
CA MET A 442 7.89 -16.74 -29.45
C MET A 442 7.64 -18.23 -29.65
N THR A 443 8.74 -19.00 -29.65
CA THR A 443 8.67 -20.46 -29.56
C THR A 443 7.95 -20.87 -28.28
N LYS A 444 7.19 -21.98 -28.33
CA LYS A 444 6.32 -22.46 -27.24
C LYS A 444 7.04 -22.61 -25.89
N SER A 445 8.36 -22.84 -25.88
CA SER A 445 9.18 -22.92 -24.67
C SER A 445 9.41 -21.56 -24.00
N SER A 446 9.56 -20.50 -24.80
CA SER A 446 9.82 -19.14 -24.29
C SER A 446 8.55 -18.51 -23.72
N HIS A 447 7.39 -18.85 -24.30
CA HIS A 447 6.10 -18.31 -23.87
C HIS A 447 5.72 -18.75 -22.44
N SER A 448 6.05 -19.97 -22.01
CA SER A 448 5.76 -20.43 -20.65
C SER A 448 6.62 -19.73 -19.58
N PHE A 449 7.85 -19.38 -19.92
CA PHE A 449 8.76 -18.72 -18.98
C PHE A 449 8.28 -17.29 -18.66
N PHE A 450 7.87 -16.54 -19.68
CA PHE A 450 7.41 -15.15 -19.51
C PHE A 450 6.04 -15.00 -18.85
N THR A 451 5.15 -16.00 -18.96
CA THR A 451 3.83 -15.94 -18.29
C THR A 451 3.90 -16.22 -16.79
N ASP A 452 4.92 -16.94 -16.35
CA ASP A 452 5.08 -17.35 -14.95
C ASP A 452 5.76 -16.27 -14.09
N MET A 453 6.62 -15.45 -14.72
CA MET A 453 7.31 -14.29 -14.15
C MET A 453 6.36 -13.10 -13.95
#